data_AF-A0A9E0BG60-F1
#
_entry.id   AF-A0A9E0BG60-F1
#
_cell.length_a   1.000
_cell.length_b   1.000
_cell.length_c   1.000
_cell.angle_alpha   90.00
_cell.angle_beta   90.00
_cell.angle_gamma   90.00
#
_symmetry.space_group_name_H-M   'P 1'
#
loop_
_entity.id
_entity.type
_entity.pdbx_description
1 polymer ?
#
loop_
_entity_poly.entity_id
_entity_poly.type
_entity_poly.pdbx_seq_one_letter_code
_entity_poly.pdbx_strand_id
1 'polypeptide(L)'
;IAFNYGAKREDRVIQTLKLAVMYAEIIMILFMIAVQIFPVPMLSIFSASSDMIRMGVPALRTISISFIFAGICIICSSFFQALGSSIYSMLVSFVRQIIFLVPCAYIFSRTGNVNLVWWAWPIAELASVALSVFFFVRVKKKKFGFMEQ
;
A
#
# COMPACT_ATOMS: atom_id res chain seq x y z
N ILE A 1 11.60 -11.52 10.57
CA ILE A 1 11.56 -10.33 11.45
C ILE A 1 11.35 -10.72 12.91
N ALA A 2 10.26 -11.41 13.28
CA ALA A 2 9.94 -11.78 14.67
C ALA A 2 11.06 -12.54 15.41
N PHE A 3 11.70 -13.54 14.76
CA PHE A 3 12.82 -14.28 15.35
C PHE A 3 14.02 -13.39 15.71
N ASN A 4 14.47 -12.54 14.77
CA ASN A 4 15.58 -11.60 15.00
C ASN A 4 15.25 -10.56 16.08
N TYR A 5 13.98 -10.17 16.17
CA TYR A 5 13.49 -9.29 17.23
C TYR A 5 13.52 -9.97 18.60
N GLY A 6 13.06 -11.22 18.69
CA GLY A 6 13.17 -12.02 19.92
C GLY A 6 14.62 -12.27 20.35
N ALA A 7 15.55 -12.36 19.39
CA ALA A 7 16.99 -12.47 19.64
C ALA A 7 17.69 -11.12 19.93
N LYS A 8 16.95 -10.01 20.09
CA LYS A 8 17.46 -8.64 20.31
C LYS A 8 18.49 -8.16 19.27
N ARG A 9 18.41 -8.64 18.02
CA ARG A 9 19.33 -8.24 16.94
C ARG A 9 18.71 -7.15 16.07
N GLU A 10 18.72 -5.90 16.54
CA GLU A 10 18.13 -4.76 15.82
C GLU A 10 18.64 -4.62 14.39
N ASP A 11 19.96 -4.66 14.18
CA ASP A 11 20.57 -4.48 12.87
C ASP A 11 20.03 -5.46 11.84
N ARG A 12 19.85 -6.73 12.26
CA ARG A 12 19.30 -7.79 11.42
C ARG A 12 17.82 -7.59 11.15
N VAL A 13 17.06 -7.03 12.10
CA VAL A 13 15.64 -6.67 11.87
C VAL A 13 15.53 -5.58 10.82
N ILE A 14 16.30 -4.50 10.93
CA ILE A 14 16.29 -3.38 9.99
C ILE A 14 16.81 -3.81 8.61
N GLN A 15 17.88 -4.61 8.55
CA GLN A 15 18.40 -5.16 7.29
C GLN A 15 17.35 -6.02 6.58
N THR A 16 16.67 -6.91 7.31
CA THR A 16 15.59 -7.75 6.75
C THR A 16 14.45 -6.88 6.22
N LEU A 17 14.07 -5.83 6.96
CA LEU A 17 13.02 -4.91 6.55
C LEU A 17 13.37 -4.17 5.26
N LYS A 18 14.59 -3.62 5.15
CA LYS A 18 15.07 -2.92 3.95
C LYS A 18 15.03 -3.82 2.71
N LEU A 19 15.50 -5.06 2.85
CA LEU A 19 15.45 -6.05 1.76
C LEU A 19 14.01 -6.39 1.39
N ALA A 20 13.14 -6.59 2.37
CA ALA A 20 11.72 -6.89 2.12
C ALA A 20 11.00 -5.73 1.40
N VAL A 21 11.25 -4.48 1.78
CA VAL A 21 10.72 -3.30 1.06
C VAL A 21 11.26 -3.27 -0.36
N MET A 22 12.57 -3.45 -0.57
CA MET A 22 13.16 -3.45 -1.90
C MET A 22 12.54 -4.50 -2.83
N TYR A 23 12.39 -5.74 -2.37
CA TYR A 23 11.77 -6.80 -3.18
C TYR A 23 10.28 -6.52 -3.44
N ALA A 24 9.55 -6.03 -2.44
CA ALA A 24 8.14 -5.67 -2.60
C ALA A 24 7.97 -4.56 -3.64
N GLU A 25 8.79 -3.51 -3.58
CA GLU A 25 8.75 -2.40 -4.55
C GLU A 25 9.08 -2.85 -5.97
N ILE A 26 10.10 -3.70 -6.15
CA ILE A 26 10.42 -4.26 -7.46
C ILE A 26 9.21 -5.01 -8.04
N ILE A 27 8.58 -5.87 -7.24
CA ILE A 27 7.40 -6.63 -7.68
C ILE A 27 6.23 -5.69 -8.01
N MET A 28 5.96 -4.69 -7.17
CA MET A 28 4.87 -3.75 -7.37
C MET A 28 5.07 -2.87 -8.61
N ILE A 29 6.29 -2.40 -8.86
CA ILE A 29 6.64 -1.61 -10.05
C ILE A 29 6.50 -2.46 -11.31
N LEU A 30 6.99 -3.71 -11.31
CA LEU A 30 6.81 -4.62 -12.44
C LEU A 30 5.33 -4.86 -12.74
N PHE A 31 4.51 -5.04 -11.70
CA PHE A 31 3.08 -5.24 -11.84
C PHE A 31 2.37 -3.97 -12.35
N MET A 32 2.76 -2.79 -11.87
CA MET A 32 2.27 -1.51 -12.39
C MET A 32 2.59 -1.37 -13.88
N ILE A 33 3.84 -1.62 -14.30
CA ILE A 33 4.25 -1.53 -15.71
C ILE A 33 3.43 -2.50 -16.56
N ALA A 34 3.21 -3.74 -16.09
CA ALA A 34 2.39 -4.71 -16.80
C ALA A 34 0.94 -4.20 -17.01
N VAL A 35 0.32 -3.62 -15.97
CA VAL A 35 -1.04 -3.05 -16.04
C VAL A 35 -1.09 -1.81 -16.95
N GLN A 36 -0.03 -1.01 -16.99
CA GLN A 36 0.04 0.18 -17.85
C GLN A 36 0.13 -0.19 -19.35
N ILE A 37 0.93 -1.21 -19.68
CA ILE A 37 1.17 -1.64 -21.05
C ILE A 37 0.03 -2.52 -21.56
N PHE A 38 -0.49 -3.44 -20.75
CA PHE A 38 -1.46 -4.46 -21.16
C PHE A 38 -2.81 -4.39 -20.42
N PRO A 39 -3.48 -3.22 -20.30
CA PRO A 39 -4.75 -3.14 -19.58
C PRO A 39 -5.90 -3.84 -20.32
N VAL A 40 -5.89 -3.82 -21.67
CA VAL A 40 -6.94 -4.44 -22.49
C VAL A 40 -6.89 -5.97 -22.39
N PRO A 41 -5.76 -6.66 -22.61
CA PRO A 41 -5.69 -8.11 -22.40
C PRO A 41 -6.13 -8.54 -21.00
N MET A 42 -5.79 -7.78 -19.95
CA MET A 42 -6.22 -8.07 -18.58
C MET A 42 -7.75 -7.99 -18.42
N LEU A 43 -8.39 -6.98 -19.02
CA LEU A 43 -9.85 -6.85 -19.01
C LEU A 43 -10.54 -7.88 -19.92
N SER A 44 -9.90 -8.29 -21.02
CA SER A 44 -10.43 -9.28 -21.95
C SER A 44 -10.55 -10.68 -21.34
N ILE A 45 -9.76 -11.02 -20.31
CA ILE A 45 -9.91 -12.27 -19.55
C ILE A 45 -11.29 -12.34 -18.87
N PHE A 46 -11.89 -11.20 -18.55
CA PHE A 46 -13.21 -11.10 -17.95
C PHE A 46 -14.35 -11.02 -18.98
N SER A 47 -14.08 -11.28 -20.26
CA SER A 47 -15.05 -11.11 -21.34
C SER A 47 -15.68 -9.71 -21.34
N ALA A 48 -14.86 -8.68 -21.07
CA ALA A 48 -15.30 -7.31 -20.93
C ALA A 48 -15.97 -6.78 -22.21
N SER A 49 -17.16 -6.19 -22.07
CA SER A 49 -17.83 -5.47 -23.16
C SER A 49 -17.03 -4.24 -23.60
N SER A 50 -17.34 -3.70 -24.78
CA SER A 50 -16.69 -2.48 -25.31
C SER A 50 -16.78 -1.30 -24.34
N ASP A 51 -17.91 -1.13 -23.65
CA ASP A 51 -18.07 -0.08 -22.64
C ASP A 51 -17.26 -0.35 -21.37
N MET A 52 -17.16 -1.62 -20.95
CA MET A 52 -16.31 -2.00 -19.81
C MET A 52 -14.83 -1.74 -20.10
N ILE A 53 -14.35 -2.02 -21.31
CA ILE A 53 -12.97 -1.70 -21.70
C ILE A 53 -12.77 -0.18 -21.70
N ARG A 54 -13.71 0.58 -22.25
CA ARG A 54 -13.63 2.06 -22.32
C ARG A 54 -13.51 2.70 -20.94
N MET A 55 -14.22 2.20 -19.94
CA MET A 55 -14.16 2.72 -18.57
C MET A 55 -13.06 2.06 -17.72
N GLY A 56 -12.79 0.78 -17.96
CA GLY A 56 -11.85 -0.02 -17.16
C GLY A 56 -10.38 0.27 -17.47
N VAL A 57 -10.02 0.57 -18.72
CA VAL A 57 -8.64 0.92 -19.08
C VAL A 57 -8.13 2.15 -18.33
N PRO A 58 -8.82 3.31 -18.35
CA PRO A 58 -8.38 4.48 -17.59
C PRO A 58 -8.42 4.23 -16.07
N ALA A 59 -9.38 3.43 -15.58
CA ALA A 59 -9.45 3.04 -14.18
C ALA A 59 -8.21 2.25 -13.74
N LEU A 60 -7.88 1.16 -14.46
CA LEU A 60 -6.73 0.31 -14.16
C LEU A 60 -5.42 1.08 -14.23
N ARG A 61 -5.24 1.92 -15.25
CA ARG A 61 -4.04 2.75 -15.37
C ARG A 61 -3.91 3.71 -14.19
N THR A 62 -4.98 4.36 -13.78
CA THR A 62 -4.94 5.30 -12.65
C THR A 62 -4.70 4.59 -11.32
N ILE A 63 -5.41 3.48 -11.06
CA ILE A 63 -5.25 2.70 -9.83
C ILE A 63 -3.85 2.10 -9.74
N SER A 64 -3.28 1.60 -10.84
CA SER A 64 -1.96 0.96 -10.82
C SER A 64 -0.83 1.84 -10.27
N ILE A 65 -0.98 3.17 -10.33
CA ILE A 65 -0.02 4.13 -9.73
C ILE A 65 0.06 3.92 -8.21
N SER A 66 -1.03 3.50 -7.57
CA SER A 66 -1.04 3.24 -6.13
C SER A 66 -0.17 2.04 -5.74
N PHE A 67 0.19 1.15 -6.67
CA PHE A 67 1.00 -0.04 -6.35
C PHE A 67 2.41 0.32 -5.87
N ILE A 68 2.98 1.42 -6.36
CA ILE A 68 4.27 1.95 -5.86
C ILE A 68 4.20 2.24 -4.34
N PHE A 69 3.03 2.65 -3.84
CA PHE A 69 2.87 2.95 -2.42
C PHE A 69 2.45 1.70 -1.61
N ALA A 70 1.76 0.76 -2.26
CA ALA A 70 1.22 -0.43 -1.61
C ALA A 70 2.33 -1.36 -1.07
N GLY A 71 3.47 -1.46 -1.75
CA GLY A 71 4.61 -2.29 -1.32
C GLY A 71 5.09 -1.92 0.09
N ILE A 72 5.40 -0.63 0.30
CA ILE A 72 5.76 -0.08 1.61
C ILE A 72 4.68 -0.39 2.67
N CYS A 73 3.40 -0.13 2.38
CA CYS A 73 2.32 -0.34 3.34
C CYS A 73 2.16 -1.80 3.76
N ILE A 74 2.30 -2.75 2.83
CA ILE A 74 2.22 -4.19 3.13
C ILE A 74 3.39 -4.59 4.03
N ILE A 75 4.61 -4.20 3.69
CA ILE A 75 5.80 -4.58 4.46
C ILE A 75 5.79 -3.93 5.86
N CYS A 76 5.39 -2.66 5.99
CA CYS A 76 5.20 -2.01 7.29
C CYS A 76 4.13 -2.73 8.13
N SER A 77 3.01 -3.12 7.51
CA SER A 77 1.94 -3.84 8.18
C SER A 77 2.38 -5.21 8.69
N SER A 78 3.15 -5.96 7.89
CA SER A 78 3.75 -7.24 8.31
C SER A 78 4.80 -7.04 9.40
N PHE A 79 5.57 -5.96 9.33
CA PHE A 79 6.55 -5.60 10.37
C PHE A 79 5.88 -5.34 11.72
N PHE A 80 4.82 -4.51 11.76
CA PHE A 80 4.10 -4.23 13.01
C PHE A 80 3.48 -5.50 13.61
N GLN A 81 2.91 -6.37 12.78
CA GLN A 81 2.38 -7.66 13.23
C GLN A 81 3.49 -8.55 13.80
N ALA A 82 4.64 -8.63 13.15
CA ALA A 82 5.79 -9.42 13.62
C ALA A 82 6.38 -8.91 14.96
N LEU A 83 6.14 -7.65 15.32
CA LEU A 83 6.54 -7.05 16.60
C LEU A 83 5.42 -7.08 17.67
N GLY A 84 4.31 -7.78 17.41
CA GLY A 84 3.17 -7.85 18.32
C GLY A 84 2.39 -6.53 18.45
N SER A 85 2.50 -5.64 17.47
CA SER A 85 1.86 -4.32 17.44
C SER A 85 0.86 -4.19 16.28
N SER A 86 0.07 -5.24 16.05
CA SER A 86 -0.89 -5.37 14.94
C SER A 86 -1.95 -4.26 14.88
N ILE A 87 -2.23 -3.61 16.00
CA ILE A 87 -3.14 -2.46 16.06
C ILE A 87 -2.73 -1.34 15.10
N TYR A 88 -1.43 -1.11 14.89
CA TYR A 88 -0.95 -0.10 13.94
C TYR A 88 -1.27 -0.49 12.50
N SER A 89 -1.12 -1.76 12.12
CA SER A 89 -1.50 -2.26 10.79
C SER A 89 -3.00 -2.14 10.54
N MET A 90 -3.80 -2.39 11.59
CA MET A 90 -5.26 -2.24 11.53
C MET A 90 -5.66 -0.78 11.33
N LEU A 91 -5.08 0.14 12.10
CA LEU A 91 -5.33 1.58 11.97
C LEU A 91 -4.92 2.11 10.59
N VAL A 92 -3.76 1.71 10.05
CA VAL A 92 -3.36 2.07 8.68
C VAL A 92 -4.39 1.58 7.67
N SER A 93 -4.82 0.33 7.79
CA SER A 93 -5.80 -0.26 6.86
C SER A 93 -7.17 0.41 6.93
N PHE A 94 -7.58 0.79 8.15
CA PHE A 94 -8.85 1.48 8.39
C PHE A 94 -8.81 2.91 7.84
N VAL A 95 -7.74 3.66 8.12
CA VAL A 95 -7.55 5.02 7.59
C VAL A 95 -7.52 5.00 6.08
N ARG A 96 -6.80 4.04 5.47
CA ARG A 96 -6.76 3.87 4.01
C ARG A 96 -8.15 3.75 3.40
N GLN A 97 -8.93 2.80 3.89
CA GLN A 97 -10.19 2.43 3.26
C GLN A 97 -11.35 3.33 3.66
N ILE A 98 -11.51 3.60 4.96
CA ILE A 98 -12.70 4.29 5.46
C ILE A 98 -12.50 5.80 5.52
N ILE A 99 -11.32 6.27 5.89
CA ILE A 99 -11.09 7.71 6.11
C ILE A 99 -10.65 8.43 4.83
N PHE A 100 -9.87 7.77 3.96
CA PHE A 100 -9.40 8.37 2.72
C PHE A 100 -10.15 7.86 1.50
N LEU A 101 -10.13 6.56 1.22
CA LEU A 101 -10.69 6.03 -0.03
C LEU A 101 -12.17 6.37 -0.20
N VAL A 102 -13.02 6.04 0.78
CA VAL A 102 -14.47 6.26 0.69
C VAL A 102 -14.82 7.76 0.55
N PRO A 103 -14.32 8.68 1.40
CA PRO A 103 -14.63 10.10 1.26
C PRO A 103 -14.07 10.72 -0.03
N CYS A 104 -12.83 10.39 -0.42
CA CYS A 104 -12.25 10.89 -1.67
C CYS A 104 -13.06 10.40 -2.88
N ALA A 105 -13.42 9.11 -2.92
CA ALA A 105 -14.24 8.56 -4.00
C ALA A 105 -15.61 9.24 -4.06
N TYR A 106 -16.25 9.47 -2.90
CA TYR A 106 -17.50 10.19 -2.82
C TYR A 106 -17.38 11.62 -3.35
N ILE A 107 -16.38 12.40 -2.88
CA ILE A 107 -16.15 13.77 -3.33
C ILE A 107 -15.91 13.81 -4.85
N PHE A 108 -15.05 12.94 -5.38
CA PHE A 108 -14.80 12.89 -6.82
C PHE A 108 -16.02 12.43 -7.63
N SER A 109 -16.87 11.55 -7.08
CA SER A 109 -18.10 11.12 -7.76
C SER A 109 -19.06 12.29 -8.01
N ARG A 110 -19.04 13.31 -7.14
CA ARG A 110 -19.88 14.51 -7.27
C ARG A 110 -19.44 15.43 -8.43
N THR A 111 -18.25 15.22 -8.97
CA THR A 111 -17.74 16.01 -10.12
C THR A 111 -18.35 15.61 -11.46
N GLY A 112 -19.08 14.48 -11.51
CA GLY A 112 -19.66 13.93 -12.74
C GLY A 112 -18.64 13.26 -13.68
N ASN A 113 -17.34 13.33 -13.38
CA ASN A 113 -16.28 12.67 -14.15
C ASN A 113 -15.80 11.41 -13.42
N VAL A 114 -16.21 10.24 -13.93
CA VAL A 114 -15.84 8.92 -13.37
C VAL A 114 -14.32 8.72 -13.33
N ASN A 115 -13.56 9.32 -14.25
CA ASN A 115 -12.10 9.17 -14.25
C ASN A 115 -11.43 9.78 -13.02
N LEU A 116 -12.03 10.81 -12.42
CA LEU A 116 -11.52 11.45 -11.21
C LEU A 116 -11.72 10.57 -9.97
N VAL A 117 -12.74 9.71 -9.97
CA VAL A 117 -13.03 8.81 -8.84
C VAL A 117 -11.86 7.85 -8.59
N TRP A 118 -11.20 7.38 -9.66
CA TRP A 118 -10.08 6.44 -9.56
C TRP A 118 -8.84 7.03 -8.86
N TRP A 119 -8.69 8.36 -8.83
CA TRP A 119 -7.62 9.04 -8.10
C TRP A 119 -7.75 8.90 -6.58
N ALA A 120 -8.91 8.48 -6.06
CA ALA A 120 -9.09 8.16 -4.66
C ALA A 120 -8.12 7.07 -4.18
N TRP A 121 -7.79 6.08 -5.04
CA TRP A 121 -6.86 4.99 -4.68
C TRP A 121 -5.43 5.48 -4.45
N PRO A 122 -4.78 6.17 -5.41
CA PRO A 122 -3.45 6.77 -5.17
C PRO A 122 -3.40 7.70 -3.95
N ILE A 123 -4.43 8.54 -3.75
CA ILE A 123 -4.49 9.47 -2.62
C ILE A 123 -4.58 8.71 -1.29
N ALA A 124 -5.45 7.70 -1.22
CA ALA A 124 -5.61 6.88 -0.03
C ALA A 124 -4.34 6.09 0.29
N GLU A 125 -3.66 5.55 -0.72
CA GLU A 125 -2.42 4.81 -0.51
C GLU A 125 -1.28 5.74 -0.06
N LEU A 126 -1.17 6.94 -0.63
CA LEU A 126 -0.20 7.94 -0.20
C LEU A 126 -0.39 8.34 1.27
N ALA A 127 -1.63 8.59 1.69
CA ALA A 127 -1.96 8.88 3.09
C ALA A 127 -1.61 7.70 4.01
N SER A 128 -1.80 6.47 3.52
CA SER A 128 -1.49 5.25 4.26
C SER A 128 0.02 5.04 4.44
N VAL A 129 0.82 5.37 3.41
CA VAL A 129 2.28 5.36 3.51
C VAL A 129 2.75 6.39 4.53
N ALA A 130 2.22 7.62 4.48
CA ALA A 130 2.58 8.65 5.46
C ALA A 130 2.29 8.18 6.91
N LEU A 131 1.12 7.58 7.13
CA LEU A 131 0.76 7.03 8.45
C LEU A 131 1.61 5.82 8.84
N SER A 132 1.94 4.94 7.90
CA SER A 132 2.80 3.77 8.12
C SER A 132 4.21 4.19 8.52
N VAL A 133 4.78 5.19 7.85
CA VAL A 133 6.09 5.76 8.17
C VAL A 133 6.07 6.40 9.56
N PHE A 134 5.02 7.17 9.88
CA PHE A 134 4.86 7.75 11.21
C PHE A 134 4.82 6.69 12.32
N PHE A 135 4.02 5.64 12.16
CA PHE A 135 3.98 4.52 13.11
C PHE A 135 5.29 3.74 13.15
N PHE A 136 5.97 3.59 12.03
CA PHE A 136 7.27 2.94 11.98
C PHE A 136 8.30 3.65 12.86
N VAL A 137 8.41 4.98 12.75
CA VAL A 137 9.31 5.77 13.62
C VAL A 137 8.92 5.63 15.09
N ARG A 138 7.62 5.64 15.40
CA ARG A 138 7.10 5.56 16.78
C ARG A 138 7.33 4.18 17.42
N VAL A 139 7.05 3.10 16.68
CA VAL A 139 7.29 1.72 17.11
C VAL A 139 8.78 1.47 17.25
N LYS A 140 9.60 1.96 16.30
CA LYS A 140 11.05 1.84 16.38
C LYS A 140 11.58 2.45 17.67
N LYS A 141 11.25 3.72 17.96
CA LYS A 141 11.70 4.39 19.19
C LYS A 141 11.25 3.65 20.46
N LYS A 142 9.98 3.24 20.53
CA LYS A 142 9.42 2.60 21.73
C LYS A 142 9.96 1.20 21.99
N LYS A 143 10.13 0.37 20.94
CA LYS A 143 10.51 -1.03 21.09
C LYS A 143 12.02 -1.23 21.15
N PHE A 144 12.79 -0.44 20.40
CA PHE A 144 14.24 -0.59 20.32
C PHE A 144 14.97 0.22 21.39
N GLY A 145 14.44 1.39 21.81
CA GLY A 145 14.97 2.12 22.97
C GLY A 145 14.80 1.38 24.31
N PHE A 146 13.93 0.36 24.36
CA PHE A 146 13.78 -0.53 25.53
C PHE A 146 14.76 -1.72 25.49
N MET A 147 15.45 -1.97 24.36
CA MET A 147 16.42 -3.06 24.26
C MET A 147 17.84 -2.64 24.64
N GLU A 148 18.12 -1.33 24.69
CA GLU A 148 19.38 -0.75 25.18
C GLU A 148 19.41 -0.59 26.72
N GLN A 149 18.30 -0.86 27.42
CA GLN A 149 18.19 -0.91 28.88
C GLN A 149 18.16 -2.37 29.37
#